data_AF-A0A4Y8D1C4-F1
#
_entry.id   AF-A0A4Y8D1C4-F1
#
_cell.length_a   1.000
_cell.length_b   1.000
_cell.length_c   1.000
_cell.angle_alpha   90.00
_cell.angle_beta   90.00
_cell.angle_gamma   90.00
#
_symmetry.space_group_name_H-M   'P 1'
#
loop_
_entity.id
_entity.type
_entity.pdbx_description
1 polymer ?
#
loop_
_entity_poly.entity_id
_entity_poly.type
_entity_poly.pdbx_seq_one_letter_code
_entity_poly.pdbx_strand_id
1 'polypeptide(L)'
;MKTLEKSAPLLDETDEYYLPAIERGVFIKGQDEHEDFILTQFKSLGFNFCKTARKEYDAVVTTILMRAKMLAGDGFRIFSDGDWDDEWQRTLEDYVKLWPNEEKPSENIFGPETEYL
;
A
#
# COMPACT_ATOMS: atom_id res chain seq x y z
N MET A 1 9.30 8.31 16.18
CA MET A 1 9.87 8.31 14.81
C MET A 1 11.31 8.80 14.86
N LYS A 2 12.28 7.88 14.98
CA LYS A 2 13.72 8.17 14.88
C LYS A 2 14.40 6.96 14.23
N THR A 3 14.03 6.58 13.01
CA THR A 3 14.55 5.30 12.46
C THR A 3 14.49 5.12 10.94
N LEU A 4 14.70 6.16 10.13
CA LEU A 4 14.90 5.96 8.68
C LEU A 4 16.09 6.73 8.09
N GLU A 5 16.58 7.79 8.75
CA GLU A 5 17.68 8.61 8.21
C GLU A 5 19.05 7.90 8.16
N LYS A 6 19.24 6.80 8.90
CA LYS A 6 20.56 6.17 9.07
C LYS A 6 20.79 4.89 8.26
N SER A 7 19.76 4.35 7.59
CA SER A 7 19.86 3.02 6.96
C SER A 7 19.43 2.96 5.49
N ALA A 8 18.86 4.02 4.93
CA ALA A 8 18.64 4.09 3.50
C ALA A 8 19.95 4.54 2.83
N PRO A 9 20.58 3.74 1.94
CA PRO A 9 21.76 4.18 1.22
C PRO A 9 21.48 5.50 0.51
N LEU A 10 22.38 6.46 0.70
CA LEU A 10 22.35 7.77 0.07
C LEU A 10 22.40 7.60 -1.44
N LEU A 11 21.26 7.89 -2.07
CA LEU A 11 21.06 8.58 -3.35
C LEU A 11 22.32 8.69 -4.22
N ASP A 12 22.33 7.96 -5.33
CA ASP A 12 23.11 8.35 -6.50
C ASP A 12 22.52 9.68 -7.01
N GLU A 13 23.37 10.70 -7.15
CA GLU A 13 22.98 12.05 -7.59
C GLU A 13 22.40 12.08 -9.02
N THR A 14 22.51 10.96 -9.75
CA THR A 14 21.94 10.79 -11.10
C THR A 14 20.56 10.14 -11.12
N ASP A 15 20.15 9.50 -10.01
CA ASP A 15 18.79 8.97 -9.89
C ASP A 15 17.89 10.08 -9.35
N GLU A 16 16.84 10.42 -10.10
CA GLU A 16 15.73 11.31 -9.67
C GLU A 16 14.88 10.65 -8.55
N TYR A 17 15.53 9.96 -7.61
CA TYR A 17 14.90 9.26 -6.52
C TYR A 17 14.65 10.23 -5.36
N TYR A 18 13.46 10.79 -5.31
CA TYR A 18 13.04 11.62 -4.17
C TYR A 18 12.64 10.72 -3.01
N LEU A 19 13.16 11.01 -1.81
CA LEU A 19 12.63 10.38 -0.59
C LEU A 19 11.11 10.60 -0.54
N PRO A 20 10.32 9.56 -0.22
CA PRO A 20 8.88 9.71 -0.04
C PRO A 20 8.63 10.73 1.07
N ALA A 21 8.14 11.90 0.67
CA ALA A 21 7.71 12.98 1.55
C ALA A 21 6.19 13.08 1.49
N ILE A 22 5.57 13.62 2.55
CA ILE A 22 4.12 13.84 2.62
C ILE A 22 3.61 14.59 1.36
N GLU A 23 4.40 15.54 0.87
CA GLU A 23 4.12 16.36 -0.31
C GLU A 23 4.15 15.59 -1.64
N ARG A 24 4.91 14.49 -1.70
CA ARG A 24 5.17 13.72 -2.93
C ARG A 24 4.46 12.37 -2.96
N GLY A 25 3.87 11.93 -1.84
CA GLY A 25 3.22 10.62 -1.78
C GLY A 25 4.21 9.44 -1.89
N VAL A 26 3.65 8.23 -2.02
CA VAL A 26 4.40 7.00 -2.28
C VAL A 26 4.14 6.57 -3.71
N PHE A 27 5.21 6.48 -4.50
CA PHE A 27 5.20 5.99 -5.87
C PHE A 27 5.93 4.67 -5.93
N ILE A 28 5.27 3.63 -6.44
CA ILE A 28 5.87 2.33 -6.69
C ILE A 28 5.78 2.08 -8.18
N LYS A 29 6.96 1.92 -8.79
CA LYS A 29 7.12 1.53 -10.19
C LYS A 29 7.85 0.19 -10.28
N GLY A 30 7.15 -0.86 -10.67
CA GLY A 30 7.71 -2.18 -10.98
C GLY A 30 8.18 -2.29 -12.44
N GLN A 31 9.15 -3.17 -12.70
CA GLN A 31 9.62 -3.41 -14.09
C GLN A 31 8.56 -4.10 -14.97
N ASP A 32 7.70 -4.91 -14.37
CA ASP A 32 6.56 -5.56 -15.02
C ASP A 32 5.28 -5.22 -14.25
N GLU A 33 5.02 -3.94 -14.01
CA GLU A 33 3.75 -3.51 -13.43
C GLU A 33 2.63 -3.45 -14.46
N HIS A 34 1.38 -3.45 -14.00
CA HIS A 34 0.23 -3.22 -14.89
C HIS A 34 -0.11 -1.73 -14.94
N GLU A 35 -0.04 -1.05 -13.79
CA GLU A 35 -0.25 0.37 -13.61
C GLU A 35 0.66 0.85 -12.47
N ASP A 36 1.08 2.12 -12.50
CA ASP A 36 1.84 2.71 -11.38
C ASP A 36 0.96 2.72 -10.12
N PHE A 37 1.51 2.27 -8.97
CA PHE A 37 0.85 2.50 -7.68
C PHE A 37 1.26 3.85 -7.11
N ILE A 38 0.26 4.72 -6.89
CA ILE A 38 0.47 6.07 -6.39
C ILE A 38 -0.44 6.34 -5.20
N LEU A 39 0.16 6.53 -4.02
CA LEU A 39 -0.54 6.93 -2.81
C LEU A 39 -0.25 8.40 -2.49
N THR A 40 -1.23 9.29 -2.63
CA THR A 40 -1.06 10.74 -2.37
C THR A 40 -1.98 11.25 -1.26
N GLN A 41 -1.65 12.41 -0.68
CA GLN A 41 -2.43 13.03 0.40
C GLN A 41 -3.75 13.66 -0.07
N PHE A 42 -3.83 14.06 -1.35
CA PHE A 42 -4.99 14.79 -1.88
C PHE A 42 -5.88 13.85 -2.67
N LYS A 43 -7.21 14.01 -2.50
CA LYS A 43 -8.20 13.37 -3.36
C LYS A 43 -7.91 13.83 -4.80
N SER A 44 -7.31 12.98 -5.62
CA SER A 44 -7.10 13.33 -7.02
C SER A 44 -8.48 13.52 -7.66
N LEU A 45 -8.59 14.48 -8.56
CA LEU A 45 -9.79 14.72 -9.35
C LEU A 45 -9.90 13.61 -10.41
N GLY A 46 -10.35 12.42 -10.03
CA GLY A 46 -10.51 11.27 -10.93
C GLY A 46 -10.64 9.92 -10.23
N PHE A 47 -10.73 8.84 -11.03
CA PHE A 47 -10.62 7.46 -10.55
C PHE A 47 -9.22 7.23 -9.95
N ASN A 48 -9.15 7.02 -8.63
CA ASN A 48 -7.91 6.78 -7.89
C ASN A 48 -7.85 5.35 -7.36
N PHE A 49 -7.62 4.41 -8.26
CA PHE A 49 -7.31 3.02 -7.92
C PHE A 49 -6.08 2.59 -8.71
N CYS A 50 -5.46 1.48 -8.32
CA CYS A 50 -4.35 0.86 -9.03
C CYS A 50 -4.71 -0.60 -9.29
N LYS A 51 -4.71 -1.01 -10.55
CA LYS A 51 -4.88 -2.40 -10.92
C LYS A 51 -3.53 -3.10 -10.98
N THR A 52 -3.39 -4.11 -10.16
CA THR A 52 -2.17 -4.94 -10.14
C THR A 52 -2.19 -6.04 -11.19
N ALA A 53 -3.39 -6.42 -11.67
CA ALA A 53 -3.60 -7.56 -12.55
C ALA A 53 -2.95 -8.85 -12.03
N ARG A 54 -2.85 -9.01 -10.71
CA ARG A 54 -2.20 -10.14 -10.03
C ARG A 54 -0.74 -10.38 -10.43
N LYS A 55 -0.07 -9.33 -10.94
CA LYS A 55 1.36 -9.38 -11.25
C LYS A 55 2.20 -9.41 -9.97
N GLU A 56 3.50 -9.66 -10.08
CA GLU A 56 4.37 -9.89 -8.90
C GLU A 56 4.37 -8.75 -7.87
N TYR A 57 4.19 -7.49 -8.32
CA TYR A 57 4.12 -6.33 -7.43
C TYR A 57 2.79 -6.21 -6.66
N ASP A 58 1.78 -7.03 -6.98
CA ASP A 58 0.50 -7.09 -6.28
C ASP A 58 0.70 -7.28 -4.78
N ALA A 59 1.49 -8.30 -4.40
CA ALA A 59 1.78 -8.60 -3.01
C ALA A 59 2.44 -7.43 -2.26
N VAL A 60 3.24 -6.61 -2.95
CA VAL A 60 3.87 -5.42 -2.38
C VAL A 60 2.83 -4.34 -2.13
N VAL A 61 2.01 -4.04 -3.14
CA VAL A 61 0.96 -3.01 -3.06
C VAL A 61 -0.07 -3.36 -1.99
N THR A 62 -0.62 -4.57 -2.00
CA THR A 62 -1.64 -5.00 -1.04
C THR A 62 -1.08 -5.02 0.39
N THR A 63 0.18 -5.44 0.59
CA THR A 63 0.83 -5.42 1.91
C THR A 63 1.00 -3.99 2.43
N ILE A 64 1.37 -3.03 1.56
CA ILE A 64 1.48 -1.61 1.93
C ILE A 64 0.12 -1.05 2.32
N LEU A 65 -0.93 -1.35 1.55
CA LEU A 65 -2.29 -0.91 1.86
C LEU A 65 -2.76 -1.48 3.20
N MET A 66 -2.61 -2.79 3.41
CA MET A 66 -2.94 -3.44 4.68
C MET A 66 -2.18 -2.78 5.84
N ARG A 67 -0.88 -2.52 5.68
CA ARG A 67 -0.08 -1.86 6.70
C ARG A 67 -0.56 -0.44 7.00
N ALA A 68 -0.92 0.33 5.98
CA ALA A 68 -1.47 1.66 6.16
C ALA A 68 -2.80 1.62 6.94
N LYS A 69 -3.70 0.68 6.60
CA LYS A 69 -4.97 0.48 7.32
C LYS A 69 -4.76 0.10 8.79
N MET A 70 -3.86 -0.83 9.08
CA MET A 70 -3.58 -1.25 10.46
C MET A 70 -2.97 -0.14 11.31
N LEU A 71 -2.18 0.76 10.72
CA LEU A 71 -1.58 1.89 11.44
C LEU A 71 -2.53 3.09 11.61
N ALA A 72 -3.38 3.36 10.63
CA ALA A 72 -4.23 4.55 10.58
C ALA A 72 -5.69 4.30 11.00
N GLY A 73 -6.11 3.04 11.13
CA GLY A 73 -7.48 2.66 11.48
C GLY A 73 -8.50 3.25 10.51
N ASP A 74 -9.49 3.98 11.03
CA ASP A 74 -10.54 4.61 10.23
C ASP A 74 -10.06 5.82 9.41
N GLY A 75 -8.86 6.33 9.69
CA GLY A 75 -8.22 7.38 8.90
C GLY A 75 -7.75 6.91 7.52
N PHE A 76 -7.79 5.60 7.25
CA PHE A 76 -7.44 5.00 5.97
C PHE A 76 -8.49 3.97 5.56
N ARG A 77 -8.96 4.04 4.32
CA ARG A 77 -9.96 3.11 3.76
C ARG A 77 -9.37 2.37 2.58
N ILE A 78 -9.62 1.07 2.52
CA ILE A 78 -9.22 0.20 1.41
C ILE A 78 -10.50 -0.26 0.72
N PHE A 79 -10.50 -0.21 -0.60
CA PHE A 79 -11.49 -0.87 -1.43
C PHE A 79 -10.74 -1.75 -2.42
N SER A 80 -11.27 -2.95 -2.65
CA SER A 80 -10.69 -3.95 -3.53
C SER A 80 -11.83 -4.72 -4.20
N ASP A 81 -11.70 -4.99 -5.49
CA ASP A 81 -12.56 -5.92 -6.21
C ASP A 81 -12.09 -7.38 -6.06
N GLY A 82 -10.90 -7.60 -5.51
CA GLY A 82 -10.41 -8.91 -5.12
C GLY A 82 -11.06 -9.46 -3.85
N ASP A 83 -11.19 -10.78 -3.78
CA ASP A 83 -11.87 -11.49 -2.69
C ASP A 83 -11.06 -11.50 -1.39
N TRP A 84 -11.71 -11.23 -0.25
CA TRP A 84 -11.05 -11.19 1.05
C TRP A 84 -10.63 -12.58 1.53
N ASP A 85 -11.49 -13.58 1.35
CA ASP A 85 -11.34 -14.94 1.88
C ASP A 85 -10.47 -15.83 0.97
N ASP A 86 -10.12 -15.36 -0.23
CA ASP A 86 -9.21 -16.01 -1.18
C ASP A 86 -7.98 -15.13 -1.49
N GLU A 87 -8.13 -14.09 -2.31
CA GLU A 87 -7.01 -13.33 -2.88
C GLU A 87 -6.21 -12.55 -1.82
N TRP A 88 -6.88 -11.98 -0.82
CA TRP A 88 -6.23 -11.20 0.23
C TRP A 88 -5.64 -12.03 1.36
N GLN A 89 -5.95 -13.33 1.44
CA GLN A 89 -5.36 -14.21 2.47
C GLN A 89 -3.84 -14.29 2.33
N ARG A 90 -3.32 -14.29 1.09
CA ARG A 90 -1.87 -14.24 0.85
C ARG A 90 -1.24 -12.97 1.42
N THR A 91 -1.89 -11.82 1.24
CA THR A 91 -1.44 -10.54 1.81
C THR A 91 -1.42 -10.59 3.33
N LEU A 92 -2.45 -11.17 3.95
CA LEU A 92 -2.52 -11.34 5.40
C LEU A 92 -1.40 -12.23 5.92
N GLU A 93 -1.08 -13.34 5.24
CA GLU A 93 0.04 -14.19 5.60
C GLU A 93 1.37 -13.43 5.56
N ASP A 94 1.61 -12.65 4.51
CA ASP A 94 2.85 -11.88 4.35
C ASP A 94 2.95 -10.75 5.38
N TYR A 95 1.84 -10.07 5.68
CA TYR A 95 1.76 -9.10 6.77
C TYR A 95 2.14 -9.72 8.13
N VAL A 96 1.56 -10.88 8.48
CA VAL A 96 1.86 -11.56 9.76
C VAL A 96 3.32 -12.01 9.83
N LYS A 97 3.92 -12.44 8.72
CA LYS A 97 5.35 -12.78 8.66
C LYS A 97 6.25 -11.56 8.91
N LEU A 98 5.89 -10.41 8.33
CA LEU A 98 6.66 -9.17 8.44
C LEU A 98 6.51 -8.51 9.83
N TRP A 99 5.32 -8.60 10.44
CA TRP A 99 5.00 -8.00 11.74
C TRP A 99 4.39 -9.01 12.73
N PRO A 100 5.13 -10.05 13.14
CA PRO A 100 4.58 -11.18 13.92
C PRO A 100 4.13 -10.81 15.34
N ASN A 101 4.55 -9.65 15.85
CA ASN A 101 4.23 -9.18 17.20
C ASN A 101 3.23 -8.02 17.21
N GLU A 102 2.66 -7.67 16.07
CA GLU A 102 1.69 -6.57 15.96
C GLU A 102 0.26 -7.10 15.84
N GLU A 103 -0.70 -6.19 16.01
CA GLU A 103 -2.10 -6.49 15.77
C GLU A 103 -2.30 -6.89 14.30
N LYS A 104 -3.13 -7.92 14.11
CA LYS A 104 -3.50 -8.45 12.80
C LYS A 104 -4.99 -8.21 12.55
N PRO A 105 -5.41 -8.09 11.29
CA PRO A 105 -6.83 -8.11 10.94
C PRO A 105 -7.54 -9.32 11.55
N SER A 106 -8.63 -9.07 12.29
CA SER A 106 -9.53 -10.12 12.80
C SER A 106 -10.70 -10.39 11.87
N GLU A 107 -10.95 -9.50 10.92
CA GLU A 107 -12.06 -9.52 9.97
C GLU A 107 -11.67 -8.78 8.68
N ASN A 108 -12.59 -8.75 7.71
CA ASN A 108 -12.43 -8.01 6.47
C ASN A 108 -12.22 -6.51 6.73
N ILE A 109 -11.13 -5.96 6.21
CA ILE A 109 -10.71 -4.57 6.46
C ILE A 109 -11.18 -3.59 5.38
N PHE A 110 -11.93 -4.04 4.38
CA PHE A 110 -12.45 -3.19 3.32
C PHE A 110 -13.47 -2.19 3.84
N GLY A 111 -13.53 -1.04 3.19
CA GLY A 111 -14.57 -0.05 3.44
C GLY A 111 -15.95 -0.59 3.05
N PRO A 112 -17.03 0.03 3.58
CA PRO A 112 -18.40 -0.37 3.25
C PRO A 112 -18.67 -0.18 1.75
N GLU A 113 -19.30 -1.17 1.11
CA GLU A 113 -19.64 -1.13 -0.32
C GLU A 113 -20.53 0.06 -0.73
N THR A 114 -21.16 0.77 0.21
CA THR A 114 -22.07 1.89 -0.09
C THR A 114 -21.37 3.21 -0.43
N GLU A 115 -20.04 3.26 -0.41
CA GLU A 115 -19.26 4.49 -0.60
C GLU A 115 -18.49 4.57 -1.95
N TYR A 116 -18.82 3.72 -2.93
CA TYR A 116 -18.23 3.79 -4.29
C TYR A 116 -18.64 5.03 -5.12
N LEU A 117 -19.26 6.05 -4.50
CA LEU A 117 -19.84 7.23 -5.17
C LEU A 117 -19.08 8.53 -4.83
#